data_AF-A0A176XJJ8-F1
#
_entry.id   AF-A0A176XJJ8-F1
#
_cell.length_a   1.000
_cell.length_b   1.000
_cell.length_c   1.000
_cell.angle_alpha   90.00
_cell.angle_beta   90.00
_cell.angle_gamma   90.00
#
_symmetry.space_group_name_H-M   'P 1'
#
loop_
_entity.id
_entity.type
_entity.pdbx_description
1 polymer ?
#
loop_
_entity_poly.entity_id
_entity_poly.type
_entity_poly.pdbx_seq_one_letter_code
_entity_poly.pdbx_strand_id
1 'polypeptide(L)'
;MSNGLAAVFIDVLVLAGSSLAQTVREQALTAWIASRDQTILGIGAAGFDIAQIPWSIADYAADRTFFFRMIKAAKSKTGWEKLDYLPNEQLLMPCLHCFQTLLAAFTPEDIPANEPISSFTVDFERCQKHGIIKHANGCVLCNRQ
;
A
#
# COMPACT_ATOMS: atom_id res chain seq x y z
N MET A 1 -12.36 9.05 -1.24
CA MET A 1 -11.46 9.53 -2.33
C MET A 1 -12.16 9.30 -3.66
N SER A 2 -11.89 10.10 -4.70
CA SER A 2 -12.33 9.71 -6.05
C SER A 2 -11.56 8.46 -6.50
N ASN A 3 -12.10 7.69 -7.45
CA ASN A 3 -11.44 6.47 -7.92
C ASN A 3 -10.03 6.77 -8.47
N GLY A 4 -9.89 7.80 -9.31
CA GLY A 4 -8.57 8.24 -9.79
C GLY A 4 -7.60 8.61 -8.66
N LEU A 5 -8.06 9.31 -7.62
CA LEU A 5 -7.21 9.68 -6.49
C LEU A 5 -6.80 8.47 -5.63
N ALA A 6 -7.72 7.51 -5.44
CA ALA A 6 -7.42 6.27 -4.74
C ALA A 6 -6.41 5.42 -5.53
N ALA A 7 -6.52 5.39 -6.86
CA ALA A 7 -5.55 4.74 -7.73
C ALA A 7 -4.13 5.33 -7.56
N VAL A 8 -4.00 6.65 -7.59
CA VAL A 8 -2.72 7.35 -7.35
C VAL A 8 -2.20 7.09 -5.93
N PHE A 9 -3.09 7.08 -4.94
CA PHE A 9 -2.74 6.79 -3.54
C PHE A 9 -2.12 5.39 -3.37
N ILE A 10 -2.68 4.37 -4.04
CA ILE A 10 -2.09 3.02 -4.05
C ILE A 10 -0.70 3.04 -4.68
N ASP A 11 -0.53 3.67 -5.85
CA ASP A 11 0.76 3.68 -6.55
C ASP A 11 1.89 4.23 -5.69
N VAL A 12 1.67 5.39 -5.07
CA VAL A 12 2.72 6.05 -4.29
C VAL A 12 3.06 5.28 -3.02
N LEU A 13 2.08 4.57 -2.43
CA LEU A 13 2.34 3.67 -1.30
C LEU A 13 3.09 2.41 -1.73
N VAL A 14 2.73 1.80 -2.87
CA VAL A 14 3.45 0.61 -3.39
C VAL A 14 4.87 0.97 -3.78
N LEU A 15 5.09 2.14 -4.39
CA LEU A 15 6.43 2.67 -4.70
C LEU A 15 7.27 2.83 -3.43
N ALA A 16 6.72 3.52 -2.43
CA ALA A 16 7.37 3.72 -1.14
C ALA A 16 7.65 2.38 -0.43
N GLY A 17 6.65 1.51 -0.31
CA GLY A 17 6.77 0.19 0.31
C GLY A 17 7.81 -0.68 -0.39
N SER A 18 7.82 -0.71 -1.71
CA SER A 18 8.79 -1.49 -2.49
C SER A 18 10.23 -1.01 -2.30
N SER A 19 10.43 0.28 -2.04
CA SER A 19 11.75 0.85 -1.75
C SER A 19 12.23 0.57 -0.32
N LEU A 20 11.29 0.38 0.62
CA LEU A 20 11.56 0.27 2.05
C LEU A 20 11.53 -1.15 2.60
N ALA A 21 10.78 -2.05 1.96
CA ALA A 21 10.53 -3.40 2.45
C ALA A 21 11.81 -4.23 2.43
N GLN A 22 12.24 -4.66 3.62
CA GLN A 22 13.42 -5.49 3.86
C GLN A 22 13.03 -6.88 4.35
N THR A 23 11.91 -7.00 5.06
CA THR A 23 11.42 -8.28 5.58
C THR A 23 10.32 -8.88 4.70
N VAL A 24 10.11 -10.20 4.79
CA VAL A 24 8.99 -10.88 4.10
C VAL A 24 7.64 -10.28 4.52
N ARG A 25 7.50 -9.87 5.79
CA ARG A 25 6.31 -9.22 6.32
C ARG A 25 6.05 -7.86 5.66
N GLU A 26 7.06 -7.00 5.57
CA GLU A 26 6.94 -5.69 4.90
C GLU A 26 6.65 -5.84 3.40
N GLN A 27 7.24 -6.84 2.75
CA GLN A 27 6.96 -7.15 1.35
C GLN A 27 5.52 -7.62 1.16
N ALA A 28 5.03 -8.46 2.07
CA ALA A 28 3.66 -8.92 2.07
C ALA A 28 2.64 -7.80 2.26
N LEU A 29 2.88 -6.90 3.21
CA LEU A 29 2.05 -5.71 3.39
C LEU A 29 2.05 -4.83 2.14
N THR A 30 3.21 -4.66 1.51
CA THR A 30 3.31 -3.91 0.24
C THR A 30 2.54 -4.60 -0.89
N ALA A 31 2.66 -5.91 -1.02
CA ALA A 31 1.93 -6.70 -2.02
C ALA A 31 0.42 -6.68 -1.77
N TRP A 32 0.00 -6.67 -0.50
CA TRP A 32 -1.41 -6.53 -0.13
C TRP A 32 -1.95 -5.17 -0.55
N ILE A 33 -1.23 -4.07 -0.29
CA ILE A 33 -1.60 -2.73 -0.80
C ILE A 33 -1.67 -2.74 -2.33
N ALA A 34 -0.68 -3.35 -2.98
CA ALA A 34 -0.66 -3.49 -4.44
C ALA A 34 -1.86 -4.28 -4.96
N SER A 35 -2.36 -5.27 -4.22
CA SER A 35 -3.55 -6.06 -4.60
C SER A 35 -4.85 -5.25 -4.63
N ARG A 36 -4.86 -4.03 -4.08
CA ARG A 36 -5.99 -3.08 -4.16
C ARG A 36 -6.00 -2.32 -5.51
N ASP A 37 -5.38 -2.90 -6.52
CA ASP A 37 -5.28 -2.36 -7.87
C ASP A 37 -6.67 -2.20 -8.52
N GLN A 38 -7.08 -0.94 -8.75
CA GLN A 38 -8.40 -0.64 -9.31
C GLN A 38 -8.58 -1.12 -10.74
N THR A 39 -7.47 -1.26 -11.49
CA THR A 39 -7.52 -1.73 -12.87
C THR A 39 -7.99 -3.18 -12.97
N ILE A 40 -7.77 -3.96 -11.90
CA ILE A 40 -8.16 -5.36 -11.79
C ILE A 40 -9.46 -5.54 -11.02
N LEU A 41 -9.61 -4.85 -9.87
CA LEU A 41 -10.80 -5.01 -9.01
C LEU A 41 -12.05 -4.28 -9.52
N GLY A 42 -11.89 -3.33 -10.45
CA GLY A 42 -12.97 -2.49 -10.94
C GLY A 42 -13.16 -1.19 -10.15
N ILE A 43 -13.68 -0.19 -10.86
CA ILE A 43 -13.91 1.17 -10.38
C ILE A 43 -15.01 1.14 -9.31
N GLY A 44 -14.65 1.36 -8.05
CA GLY A 44 -15.57 1.33 -6.89
C GLY A 44 -15.28 0.23 -5.86
N ALA A 45 -14.50 -0.80 -6.22
CA ALA A 45 -14.05 -1.83 -5.29
C ALA A 45 -12.67 -1.53 -4.69
N ALA A 46 -11.93 -0.59 -5.28
CA ALA A 46 -10.57 -0.28 -4.89
C ALA A 46 -10.50 0.90 -3.90
N GLY A 47 -10.94 0.60 -2.69
CA GLY A 47 -10.46 1.23 -1.47
C GLY A 47 -9.97 0.12 -0.55
N PHE A 48 -9.31 0.49 0.53
CA PHE A 48 -9.14 -0.44 1.64
C PHE A 48 -9.38 0.27 2.95
N ASP A 49 -10.03 -0.43 3.87
CA ASP A 49 -10.14 0.00 5.25
C ASP A 49 -8.84 -0.34 5.98
N ILE A 50 -8.43 0.50 6.92
CA ILE A 50 -7.30 0.18 7.81
C ILE A 50 -7.57 -1.11 8.57
N ALA A 51 -8.82 -1.39 8.93
CA ALA A 51 -9.21 -2.64 9.57
C ALA A 51 -9.05 -3.89 8.67
N GLN A 52 -8.98 -3.72 7.35
CA GLN A 52 -8.78 -4.82 6.39
C GLN A 52 -7.30 -5.11 6.12
N ILE A 53 -6.38 -4.23 6.54
CA ILE A 53 -4.96 -4.55 6.47
C ILE A 53 -4.76 -5.84 7.29
N PRO A 54 -4.00 -6.82 6.78
CA PRO A 54 -3.83 -8.12 7.42
C PRO A 54 -2.90 -8.03 8.63
N TRP A 55 -3.25 -7.22 9.63
CA TRP A 55 -2.48 -6.91 10.83
C TRP A 55 -2.14 -8.15 11.63
N SER A 56 -0.88 -8.27 12.03
CA SER A 56 -0.47 -9.27 13.01
C SER A 56 -0.57 -8.66 14.40
N ILE A 57 -1.37 -9.21 15.32
CA ILE A 57 -1.40 -8.72 16.70
C ILE A 57 0.01 -8.82 17.32
N ALA A 58 0.74 -9.90 17.01
CA ALA A 58 2.10 -10.10 17.48
C ALA A 58 3.09 -9.07 16.90
N ASP A 59 2.92 -8.69 15.63
CA ASP A 59 3.84 -7.76 14.94
C ASP A 59 3.27 -6.35 14.78
N TYR A 60 2.16 -6.04 15.44
CA TYR A 60 1.36 -4.85 15.19
C TYR A 60 2.18 -3.55 15.24
N ALA A 61 3.04 -3.43 16.26
CA ALA A 61 3.91 -2.28 16.42
C ALA A 61 4.91 -2.13 15.26
N ALA A 62 5.44 -3.23 14.75
CA ALA A 62 6.36 -3.25 13.62
C ALA A 62 5.64 -2.95 12.30
N ASP A 63 4.48 -3.57 12.07
CA ASP A 63 3.62 -3.31 10.91
C ASP A 63 3.22 -1.83 10.86
N ARG A 64 2.73 -1.28 11.97
CA ARG A 64 2.31 0.13 12.08
C ARG A 64 3.48 1.08 11.82
N THR A 65 4.66 0.76 12.36
CA THR A 65 5.90 1.51 12.11
C THR A 65 6.27 1.49 10.63
N PHE A 66 6.14 0.34 9.97
CA PHE A 66 6.38 0.20 8.53
C PHE A 66 5.43 1.08 7.72
N PHE A 67 4.13 1.09 8.02
CA PHE A 67 3.18 1.98 7.35
C PHE A 67 3.51 3.46 7.57
N PHE A 68 3.91 3.89 8.77
CA PHE A 68 4.38 5.26 8.98
C PHE A 68 5.60 5.62 8.11
N ARG A 69 6.56 4.70 7.97
CA ARG A 69 7.71 4.87 7.08
C ARG A 69 7.28 4.97 5.62
N MET A 70 6.35 4.12 5.17
CA MET A 70 5.78 4.17 3.82
C MET A 70 5.12 5.51 3.54
N ILE A 71 4.25 5.99 4.44
CA ILE A 71 3.55 7.27 4.28
C ILE A 71 4.56 8.43 4.21
N LYS A 72 5.57 8.42 5.09
CA LYS A 72 6.63 9.42 5.07
C LYS A 72 7.37 9.42 3.72
N ALA A 73 7.79 8.24 3.24
CA ALA A 73 8.48 8.10 1.97
C ALA A 73 7.60 8.52 0.77
N ALA A 74 6.31 8.19 0.78
CA ALA A 74 5.35 8.62 -0.23
C ALA A 74 5.17 10.14 -0.25
N LYS A 75 5.08 10.78 0.93
CA LYS A 75 5.06 12.26 1.07
C LYS A 75 6.37 12.90 0.61
N SER A 76 7.50 12.21 0.78
CA SER A 76 8.81 12.59 0.23
C SER A 76 9.00 12.21 -1.25
N LYS A 77 7.94 11.76 -1.94
CA LYS A 77 7.93 11.44 -3.37
C LYS A 77 8.86 10.29 -3.78
N THR A 78 9.13 9.37 -2.86
CA THR A 78 10.02 8.23 -3.11
C THR A 78 9.46 7.34 -4.22
N GLY A 79 10.22 7.12 -5.29
CA GLY A 79 9.85 6.27 -6.42
C GLY A 79 8.96 6.94 -7.47
N TRP A 80 8.59 8.21 -7.30
CA TRP A 80 7.67 8.89 -8.22
C TRP A 80 8.25 9.05 -9.63
N GLU A 81 9.57 8.99 -9.80
CA GLU A 81 10.26 9.00 -11.09
C GLU A 81 9.87 7.82 -12.01
N LYS A 82 9.19 6.80 -11.46
CA LYS A 82 8.71 5.62 -12.18
C LYS A 82 7.28 5.77 -12.72
N LEU A 83 6.57 6.82 -12.34
CA LEU A 83 5.23 7.12 -12.82
C LEU A 83 5.33 7.76 -14.21
N ASP A 84 4.42 7.40 -15.12
CA ASP A 84 4.25 8.02 -16.44
C ASP A 84 3.33 9.25 -16.41
N TYR A 85 2.88 9.65 -15.22
CA TYR A 85 2.07 10.84 -14.96
C TYR A 85 2.59 11.60 -13.72
N LEU A 86 2.17 12.85 -13.57
CA LEU A 86 2.47 13.67 -12.39
C LEU A 86 1.29 13.60 -11.40
N PRO A 87 1.46 13.07 -10.17
CA PRO A 87 0.41 13.08 -9.17
C PRO A 87 -0.05 14.50 -8.82
N ASN A 88 -1.36 14.70 -8.66
CA ASN A 88 -1.89 15.96 -8.12
C ASN A 88 -1.63 16.03 -6.61
N GLU A 89 -0.53 16.66 -6.22
CA GLU A 89 -0.09 16.76 -4.83
C GLU A 89 -1.10 17.45 -3.91
N GLN A 90 -1.83 18.46 -4.41
CA GLN A 90 -2.83 19.18 -3.62
C GLN A 90 -3.97 18.28 -3.17
N LEU A 91 -4.32 17.27 -3.99
CA LEU A 91 -5.33 16.27 -3.65
C LEU A 91 -4.75 15.08 -2.89
N LEU A 92 -3.52 14.66 -3.22
CA LEU A 92 -2.89 13.47 -2.66
C LEU A 92 -2.35 13.68 -1.23
N MET A 93 -1.70 14.81 -0.96
CA MET A 93 -1.06 15.07 0.35
C MET A 93 -2.07 15.05 1.52
N PRO A 94 -3.27 15.64 1.40
CA PRO A 94 -4.31 15.50 2.42
C PRO A 94 -4.74 14.05 2.65
N CYS A 95 -4.81 13.22 1.60
CA CYS A 95 -5.16 11.80 1.75
C CYS A 95 -4.08 11.01 2.50
N LEU A 96 -2.80 11.24 2.17
CA LEU A 96 -1.67 10.64 2.90
C LEU A 96 -1.65 11.09 4.37
N HIS A 97 -1.96 12.36 4.65
CA HIS A 97 -2.09 12.86 6.01
C HIS A 97 -3.27 12.24 6.76
N CYS A 98 -4.44 12.13 6.12
CA CYS A 98 -5.62 11.50 6.70
C CYS A 98 -5.33 10.03 7.07
N PHE A 99 -4.72 9.28 6.15
CA PHE A 99 -4.31 7.90 6.41
C PHE A 99 -3.31 7.80 7.58
N GLN A 100 -2.34 8.73 7.66
CA GLN A 100 -1.42 8.83 8.79
C GLN A 100 -2.14 9.05 10.12
N THR A 101 -3.13 9.94 10.16
CA THR A 101 -3.92 10.26 11.35
C THR A 101 -4.77 9.08 11.78
N LEU A 102 -5.43 8.41 10.84
CA LEU A 102 -6.24 7.22 11.12
C LEU A 102 -5.36 6.08 11.65
N LEU A 103 -4.20 5.83 11.03
CA LEU A 103 -3.24 4.84 11.50
C LEU A 103 -2.68 5.17 12.90
N ALA A 104 -2.57 6.47 13.23
CA ALA A 104 -2.14 6.90 14.56
C ALA A 104 -3.17 6.56 15.63
N ALA A 105 -4.46 6.66 15.31
CA ALA A 105 -5.57 6.35 16.21
C ALA A 105 -5.95 4.87 16.25
N PHE A 106 -5.66 4.11 15.19
CA PHE A 106 -5.91 2.68 15.13
C PHE A 106 -5.08 1.95 16.18
N THR A 107 -5.66 0.95 16.85
CA THR A 107 -5.09 0.17 17.95
C THR A 107 -5.30 -1.34 17.72
N PRO A 108 -4.61 -2.23 18.44
CA PRO A 108 -4.84 -3.67 18.33
C PRO A 108 -6.29 -4.10 18.61
N GLU A 109 -7.00 -3.36 19.47
CA GLU A 109 -8.40 -3.60 19.82
C GLU A 109 -9.36 -3.35 18.65
N ASP A 110 -8.94 -2.55 17.66
CA ASP A 110 -9.71 -2.27 16.45
C ASP A 110 -9.55 -3.37 15.37
N ILE A 111 -8.62 -4.33 15.57
CA ILE A 111 -8.39 -5.43 14.63
C ILE A 111 -9.56 -6.43 14.73
N PRO A 112 -10.27 -6.73 13.63
CA PRO A 112 -11.36 -7.68 13.64
C PRO A 112 -10.91 -9.08 14.10
N ALA A 113 -11.64 -9.69 15.03
CA ALA A 113 -11.29 -10.99 15.63
C ALA A 113 -11.27 -12.18 14.67
N ASN A 114 -11.78 -12.03 13.44
CA ASN A 114 -12.13 -13.13 12.55
C ASN A 114 -11.25 -13.31 11.31
N GLU A 115 -10.22 -12.48 11.08
CA GLU A 115 -9.35 -12.70 9.91
C GLU A 115 -8.02 -13.34 10.30
N PRO A 116 -7.81 -14.63 10.00
CA PRO A 116 -6.49 -15.20 10.10
C PRO A 116 -5.57 -14.46 9.14
N ILE A 117 -4.52 -13.85 9.69
CA ILE A 117 -3.41 -13.30 8.91
C ILE A 117 -2.91 -14.44 8.04
N SER A 118 -3.06 -14.30 6.72
CA SER A 118 -2.59 -15.33 5.82
C SER A 118 -1.10 -15.52 6.07
N SER A 119 -0.68 -16.77 6.26
CA SER A 119 0.72 -17.14 6.20
C SER A 119 1.23 -16.70 4.83
N PHE A 120 1.94 -15.58 4.78
CA PHE A 120 2.49 -15.07 3.53
C PHE A 120 3.62 -16.00 3.08
N THR A 121 3.28 -16.99 2.26
CA THR A 121 4.23 -17.96 1.71
C THR A 121 4.58 -17.57 0.29
N VAL A 122 5.43 -16.56 0.08
CA VAL A 122 6.00 -16.34 -1.26
C VAL A 122 7.25 -15.46 -1.26
N ASP A 123 8.15 -15.74 -2.21
CA ASP A 123 9.05 -14.76 -2.80
C ASP A 123 8.20 -13.72 -3.54
N PHE A 124 8.22 -12.47 -3.07
CA PHE A 124 7.50 -11.39 -3.71
C PHE A 124 8.28 -10.92 -4.94
N GLU A 125 7.92 -11.47 -6.10
CA GLU A 125 8.54 -11.09 -7.36
C GLU A 125 8.40 -9.58 -7.62
N ARG A 126 9.50 -8.97 -8.07
CA ARG A 126 9.52 -7.57 -8.49
C ARG A 126 9.24 -7.46 -9.98
N CYS A 127 8.57 -6.38 -10.38
CA CYS A 127 8.38 -6.01 -11.77
C CYS A 127 9.74 -5.71 -12.41
N GLN A 128 10.07 -6.34 -13.54
CA GLN A 128 11.33 -6.07 -14.23
C GLN A 128 11.40 -4.65 -14.80
N LYS A 129 10.27 -4.07 -15.23
CA LYS A 129 10.19 -2.71 -15.77
C LYS A 129 10.30 -1.63 -14.69
N HIS A 130 9.51 -1.76 -13.62
CA HIS A 130 9.39 -0.71 -12.59
C HIS A 130 10.18 -1.01 -11.30
N GLY A 131 10.68 -2.23 -11.12
CA GLY A 131 11.44 -2.65 -9.93
C GLY A 131 10.62 -2.64 -8.63
N ILE A 132 9.29 -2.65 -8.72
CA ILE A 132 8.38 -2.64 -7.55
C ILE A 132 7.82 -4.03 -7.28
N ILE A 133 7.40 -4.27 -6.03
CA ILE A 133 6.74 -5.50 -5.60
C ILE A 133 5.43 -5.67 -6.37
N LYS A 134 5.23 -6.87 -6.93
CA LYS A 134 3.99 -7.24 -7.63
C LYS A 134 2.94 -7.79 -6.67
N HIS A 135 1.69 -7.72 -7.09
CA HIS A 135 0.60 -8.55 -6.56
C HIS A 135 0.30 -9.72 -7.51
N ALA A 136 -0.69 -10.56 -7.17
CA ALA A 136 -1.01 -11.77 -7.93
C ALA A 136 -1.33 -11.51 -9.42
N ASN A 137 -1.86 -10.34 -9.76
CA ASN A 137 -2.17 -9.95 -11.14
C ASN A 137 -1.14 -8.96 -11.71
N GLY A 138 0.09 -8.96 -11.19
CA GLY A 138 1.21 -8.21 -11.76
C GLY A 138 1.50 -6.88 -11.06
N CYS A 139 1.90 -5.90 -11.84
CA CYS A 139 2.45 -4.63 -11.37
C CYS A 139 1.40 -3.51 -11.52
N VAL A 140 1.10 -2.80 -10.43
CA VAL A 140 0.09 -1.74 -10.41
C VAL A 140 0.32 -0.64 -11.45
N LEU A 141 1.59 -0.38 -11.81
CA LEU A 141 1.93 0.60 -12.84
C LEU A 141 1.83 0.03 -14.26
N CYS A 142 2.16 -1.25 -14.45
CA CYS A 142 1.99 -1.90 -15.77
C CYS A 142 0.51 -2.03 -16.14
N ASN A 143 -0.35 -2.32 -15.15
CA ASN A 143 -1.76 -2.58 -15.39
C ASN A 143 -2.56 -1.33 -15.80
N ARG A 144 -1.96 -0.14 -15.70
CA ARG A 144 -2.56 1.14 -16.10
C ARG A 144 -2.23 1.56 -17.53
N GLN A 145 -1.36 0.81 -18.21
CA GLN A 145 -0.87 1.10 -19.55
C GLN A 145 -1.66 0.35 -20.62
#